data_AF-A0A0W0G2I4-F1
#
_entry.id   AF-A0A0W0G2I4-F1
#
_cell.length_a   1.000
_cell.length_b   1.000
_cell.length_c   1.000
_cell.angle_alpha   90.00
_cell.angle_beta   90.00
_cell.angle_gamma   90.00
#
_symmetry.space_group_name_H-M   'P 1'
#
loop_
_entity.id
_entity.type
_entity.pdbx_description
1 polymer ?
#
loop_
_entity_poly.entity_id
_entity_poly.type
_entity_poly.pdbx_seq_one_letter_code
_entity_poly.pdbx_strand_id
1 'polypeptide(L)'
;MEQADLETYKVQLSQVELALSAEPDNTELVSLRSELQELINLTETALAQAATASSSKAESSRKTATSTPTHTWSAGDECLAKYSGDGAWYPARITFVGGSAENRVYSVVFKGYNTTEQVKPSELKSIPPNYSASVPSSSNKRKLSKQEEEEREKKKKKNEKKLEVRAAKAKEQIAKQATWQKFTKKSEKKGVHIAGVAGTSIFKTPDNPLGKVGVTGSGKGMTAVVTPGKHKFAITDDDNS
;
A
#
# COMPACT_ATOMS: atom_id res chain seq x y z
N MET A 1 17.14 -11.59 -21.24
CA MET A 1 15.96 -12.34 -20.75
C MET A 1 14.86 -12.25 -21.78
N GLU A 2 14.46 -11.05 -22.21
CA GLU A 2 13.35 -10.83 -23.15
C GLU A 2 13.42 -11.61 -24.48
N GLN A 3 14.62 -11.90 -25.00
CA GLN A 3 14.77 -12.69 -26.22
C GLN A 3 14.45 -14.19 -26.02
N ALA A 4 14.81 -14.76 -24.87
CA ALA A 4 14.49 -16.16 -24.54
C ALA A 4 13.00 -16.32 -24.20
N ASP A 5 12.41 -15.30 -23.58
CA ASP A 5 10.97 -15.26 -23.29
C ASP A 5 10.16 -15.23 -24.59
N LEU A 6 10.60 -14.43 -25.58
CA LEU A 6 10.00 -14.39 -26.92
C LEU A 6 10.02 -15.75 -27.62
N GLU A 7 11.16 -16.46 -27.60
CA GLU A 7 11.24 -17.81 -28.17
C GLU A 7 10.28 -18.78 -27.48
N THR A 8 10.15 -18.67 -26.15
CA THR A 8 9.22 -19.48 -25.36
C THR A 8 7.76 -19.24 -25.78
N TYR A 9 7.35 -17.98 -25.95
CA TYR A 9 5.99 -17.64 -26.39
C TYR A 9 5.72 -18.12 -27.82
N LYS A 10 6.71 -18.07 -28.72
CA LYS A 10 6.56 -18.62 -30.09
C LYS A 10 6.32 -20.12 -30.08
N VAL A 11 7.02 -20.85 -29.22
CA VAL A 11 6.82 -22.30 -29.05
C VAL A 11 5.42 -22.60 -28.49
N GLN A 12 4.97 -21.85 -27.49
CA GLN A 12 3.62 -21.98 -26.94
C GLN A 12 2.54 -21.70 -27.98
N LEU A 13 2.72 -20.66 -28.80
CA LEU A 13 1.78 -20.34 -29.88
C LEU A 13 1.70 -21.49 -30.90
N SER A 14 2.83 -22.08 -31.29
CA SER A 14 2.84 -23.24 -32.19
C SER A 14 2.12 -24.46 -31.58
N GLN A 15 2.27 -24.69 -30.27
CA GLN A 15 1.57 -25.77 -29.58
C GLN A 15 0.05 -25.53 -29.55
N VAL A 16 -0.39 -24.30 -29.34
CA VAL A 16 -1.81 -23.92 -29.35
C VAL A 16 -2.38 -24.01 -30.76
N GLU A 17 -1.65 -23.59 -31.80
CA GLU A 17 -2.07 -23.73 -33.20
C GLU A 17 -2.18 -25.20 -33.62
N LEU A 18 -1.30 -26.07 -33.13
CA LEU A 18 -1.40 -27.51 -33.32
C LEU A 18 -2.66 -28.08 -32.62
N ALA A 19 -2.94 -27.66 -31.39
CA ALA A 19 -4.15 -28.05 -30.68
C ALA A 19 -5.43 -27.55 -31.38
N LEU A 20 -5.41 -26.32 -31.93
CA LEU A 20 -6.48 -25.76 -32.76
C LEU A 20 -6.69 -26.51 -34.07
N SER A 21 -5.63 -27.09 -34.64
CA SER A 21 -5.77 -27.93 -35.84
C SER A 21 -6.48 -29.26 -35.56
N ALA A 22 -6.40 -29.75 -34.32
CA ALA A 22 -7.12 -30.93 -33.85
C ALA A 22 -8.54 -30.59 -33.38
N GLU A 23 -8.74 -29.43 -32.75
CA GLU A 23 -10.02 -28.95 -32.22
C GLU A 23 -10.30 -27.50 -32.69
N PRO A 24 -10.79 -27.31 -33.93
CA PRO A 24 -10.98 -25.98 -34.52
C PRO A 24 -12.12 -25.16 -33.87
N ASP A 25 -13.07 -25.80 -33.19
CA ASP A 25 -14.22 -25.14 -32.56
C ASP A 25 -13.96 -24.73 -31.10
N ASN A 26 -12.76 -24.93 -30.56
CA ASN A 26 -12.43 -24.61 -29.17
C ASN A 26 -12.14 -23.10 -29.00
N THR A 27 -13.13 -22.36 -28.50
CA THR A 27 -13.06 -20.90 -28.30
C THR A 27 -11.94 -20.45 -27.37
N GLU A 28 -11.59 -21.27 -26.37
CA GLU A 28 -10.53 -20.96 -25.40
C GLU A 28 -9.15 -20.96 -26.07
N LEU A 29 -8.91 -21.92 -26.96
CA LEU A 29 -7.66 -22.01 -27.71
C LEU A 29 -7.54 -20.88 -28.74
N VAL A 30 -8.66 -20.45 -29.34
CA VAL A 30 -8.69 -19.30 -30.25
C VAL A 30 -8.36 -18.00 -29.49
N SER A 31 -8.91 -17.81 -28.28
CA SER A 31 -8.55 -16.67 -27.41
C SER A 31 -7.07 -16.71 -27.05
N LEU A 32 -6.59 -17.85 -26.55
CA LEU A 32 -5.20 -18.02 -26.14
C LEU A 32 -4.21 -17.79 -27.29
N ARG A 33 -4.54 -18.24 -28.50
CA ARG A 33 -3.75 -17.97 -29.70
C ARG A 33 -3.69 -16.47 -30.01
N SER A 34 -4.80 -15.75 -29.87
CA SER A 34 -4.84 -14.30 -30.07
C SER A 34 -4.01 -13.56 -29.02
N GLU A 35 -4.15 -13.93 -27.74
CA GLU A 35 -3.40 -13.34 -26.62
C GLU A 35 -1.89 -13.58 -26.75
N LEU A 36 -1.46 -14.79 -27.08
CA LEU A 36 -0.05 -15.11 -27.32
C LEU A 36 0.53 -14.32 -28.50
N GLN A 37 -0.26 -14.14 -29.56
CA GLN A 37 0.17 -13.36 -30.73
C GLN A 37 0.37 -11.88 -30.37
N GLU A 38 -0.50 -11.30 -29.54
CA GLU A 38 -0.35 -9.93 -29.02
C GLU A 38 0.87 -9.79 -28.11
N LEU A 39 1.09 -10.75 -27.20
CA LEU A 39 2.26 -10.77 -26.31
C LEU A 39 3.58 -10.83 -27.08
N ILE A 40 3.65 -11.67 -28.12
CA ILE A 40 4.83 -11.77 -28.98
C ILE A 40 5.09 -10.42 -29.68
N ASN A 41 4.05 -9.77 -30.23
CA ASN A 41 4.20 -8.49 -30.92
C ASN A 41 4.67 -7.37 -29.98
N LEU A 42 4.08 -7.29 -28.78
CA LEU A 42 4.49 -6.33 -27.77
C LEU A 42 5.93 -6.56 -27.30
N THR A 43 6.36 -7.82 -27.19
CA THR A 43 7.74 -8.17 -26.83
C THR A 43 8.72 -7.85 -27.96
N GLU A 44 8.35 -8.15 -29.21
CA GLU A 44 9.15 -7.81 -30.41
C GLU A 44 9.34 -6.29 -30.55
N THR A 45 8.30 -5.51 -30.33
CA THR A 45 8.38 -4.03 -30.37
C THR A 45 9.23 -3.47 -29.23
N ALA A 46 9.14 -4.02 -28.01
CA ALA A 46 10.01 -3.64 -26.90
C ALA A 46 11.49 -3.95 -27.19
N LEU A 47 11.79 -5.13 -27.77
CA LEU A 47 13.13 -5.51 -28.19
C LEU A 47 13.69 -4.58 -29.29
N ALA A 48 12.87 -4.20 -30.27
CA ALA A 48 13.27 -3.26 -31.32
C ALA A 48 13.57 -1.85 -30.75
N GLN A 49 12.77 -1.39 -29.78
CA GLN A 49 13.02 -0.13 -29.07
C GLN A 49 14.29 -0.19 -28.21
N ALA A 50 14.56 -1.33 -27.56
CA ALA A 50 15.80 -1.53 -26.81
C ALA A 50 17.05 -1.58 -27.72
N ALA A 51 16.94 -2.20 -28.91
CA ALA A 51 18.03 -2.26 -29.88
C ALA A 51 18.38 -0.89 -30.48
N THR A 52 17.35 -0.07 -30.79
CA THR A 52 17.55 1.29 -31.34
C THR A 52 18.09 2.29 -30.29
N ALA A 53 17.79 2.09 -29.01
CA ALA A 53 18.38 2.88 -27.92
C ALA A 53 19.87 2.56 -27.67
N SER A 54 20.35 1.38 -28.09
CA SER A 54 21.75 0.96 -27.88
C SER A 54 22.72 1.53 -28.94
N SER A 55 22.25 1.88 -30.14
CA SER A 55 23.12 2.41 -31.22
C SER A 55 23.28 3.94 -31.23
N SER A 56 22.59 4.68 -30.37
CA SER A 56 22.63 6.15 -30.34
C SER A 56 23.43 6.76 -29.18
N LYS A 57 24.21 5.95 -28.43
CA LYS A 57 25.07 6.44 -27.33
C LYS A 57 26.46 6.95 -27.76
N ALA A 58 26.73 7.10 -29.07
CA ALA A 58 28.06 7.48 -29.56
C ALA A 58 28.19 8.90 -30.16
N GLU A 59 27.11 9.65 -30.40
CA GLU A 59 27.26 10.96 -31.05
C GLU A 59 26.18 11.95 -30.60
N SER A 60 26.52 12.84 -29.65
CA SER A 60 26.13 14.26 -29.67
C SER A 60 26.49 14.96 -28.36
N SER A 61 27.78 15.25 -28.21
CA SER A 61 28.22 16.47 -27.52
C SER A 61 28.03 17.66 -28.47
N ARG A 62 26.86 18.33 -28.45
CA ARG A 62 26.70 19.79 -28.73
C ARG A 62 25.24 20.23 -28.85
N LYS A 63 25.00 21.47 -28.39
CA LYS A 63 23.88 22.41 -28.68
C LYS A 63 22.61 22.19 -27.86
N THR A 64 22.38 23.02 -26.83
CA THR A 64 21.62 24.30 -26.83
C THR A 64 20.13 24.14 -27.08
N ALA A 65 19.36 24.42 -26.02
CA ALA A 65 18.02 25.01 -25.97
C ALA A 65 16.88 24.43 -26.83
N THR A 66 15.79 24.12 -26.12
CA THR A 66 14.40 24.04 -26.62
C THR A 66 14.04 22.80 -27.43
N SER A 67 13.85 21.69 -26.73
CA SER A 67 12.90 20.64 -27.07
C SER A 67 12.69 19.82 -25.81
N THR A 68 11.45 19.72 -25.34
CA THR A 68 11.05 18.91 -24.18
C THR A 68 11.49 17.46 -24.38
N PRO A 69 12.49 16.94 -23.64
CA PRO A 69 12.61 15.50 -23.54
C PRO A 69 11.46 15.04 -22.65
N THR A 70 10.66 14.08 -23.13
CA THR A 70 9.79 13.26 -22.27
C THR A 70 10.69 12.44 -21.35
N HIS A 71 11.29 13.12 -20.37
CA HIS A 71 12.14 12.49 -19.38
C HIS A 71 11.22 11.66 -18.48
N THR A 72 11.27 10.34 -18.66
CA THR A 72 10.56 9.41 -17.80
C THR A 72 11.28 9.37 -16.46
N TRP A 73 10.67 9.97 -15.44
CA TRP A 73 11.27 10.03 -14.13
C TRP A 73 11.04 8.75 -13.33
N SER A 74 12.01 8.40 -12.49
CA SER A 74 11.94 7.26 -11.57
C SER A 74 11.90 7.72 -10.12
N ALA A 75 11.41 6.83 -9.24
CA ALA A 75 11.47 7.07 -7.80
C ALA A 75 12.93 7.15 -7.36
N GLY A 76 13.28 8.24 -6.67
CA GLY A 76 14.62 8.53 -6.19
C GLY A 76 15.32 9.67 -6.93
N ASP A 77 14.88 10.03 -8.14
CA ASP A 77 15.50 11.04 -8.97
C ASP A 77 15.36 12.45 -8.38
N GLU A 78 16.38 13.29 -8.58
CA GLU A 78 16.35 14.70 -8.20
C GLU A 78 15.83 15.56 -9.36
N CYS A 79 14.84 16.39 -9.07
CA CYS A 79 14.16 17.23 -10.05
C CYS A 79 13.86 18.63 -9.48
N LEU A 80 13.54 19.58 -10.34
CA LEU A 80 12.86 20.82 -9.97
C LEU A 80 11.37 20.62 -10.15
N ALA A 81 10.62 20.73 -9.06
CA ALA A 81 9.16 20.65 -9.09
C ALA A 81 8.56 22.04 -8.87
N LYS A 82 7.44 22.30 -9.53
CA LYS A 82 6.64 23.51 -9.29
C LYS A 82 5.82 23.33 -8.01
N TYR A 83 5.97 24.24 -7.04
CA TYR A 83 5.17 24.26 -5.81
C TYR A 83 3.79 24.88 -6.08
N SER A 84 2.69 24.25 -5.67
CA SER A 84 1.34 24.78 -5.91
C SER A 84 1.03 26.08 -5.17
N GLY A 85 1.69 26.34 -4.04
CA GLY A 85 1.41 27.52 -3.21
C GLY A 85 1.81 28.85 -3.85
N ASP A 86 2.94 28.89 -4.55
CA ASP A 86 3.49 30.11 -5.18
C ASP A 86 3.81 29.96 -6.67
N GLY A 87 3.72 28.72 -7.21
CA GLY A 87 4.07 28.42 -8.59
C GLY A 87 5.57 28.48 -8.90
N ALA A 88 6.44 28.60 -7.89
CA ALA A 88 7.88 28.66 -8.06
C ALA A 88 8.49 27.24 -8.15
N TRP A 89 9.68 27.16 -8.74
CA TRP A 89 10.38 25.89 -8.97
C TRP A 89 11.39 25.65 -7.85
N TYR A 90 11.24 24.55 -7.14
CA TYR A 90 12.09 24.18 -6.02
C TYR A 90 12.75 22.82 -6.24
N PRO A 91 13.98 22.61 -5.74
CA PRO A 91 14.60 21.30 -5.73
C PRO A 91 13.73 20.31 -4.96
N ALA A 92 13.44 19.19 -5.57
CA ALA A 92 12.63 18.12 -5.01
C ALA A 92 13.21 16.76 -5.41
N ARG A 93 12.77 15.73 -4.69
CA ARG A 93 13.10 14.34 -4.98
C ARG A 93 11.81 13.56 -5.20
N ILE A 94 11.78 12.75 -6.24
CA ILE A 94 10.63 11.89 -6.55
C ILE A 94 10.62 10.73 -5.56
N THR A 95 9.51 10.56 -4.85
CA THR A 95 9.34 9.48 -3.87
C THR A 95 8.54 8.32 -4.44
N PHE A 96 7.55 8.63 -5.26
CA PHE A 96 6.66 7.63 -5.85
C PHE A 96 6.24 8.06 -7.24
N VAL A 97 6.11 7.09 -8.14
CA VAL A 97 5.61 7.30 -9.48
C VAL A 97 4.36 6.47 -9.69
N GLY A 98 3.24 7.15 -9.96
CA GLY A 98 1.93 6.54 -10.11
C GLY A 98 1.20 6.99 -11.38
N GLY A 99 -0.03 6.50 -11.54
CA GLY A 99 -0.88 6.78 -12.69
C GLY A 99 -0.56 5.92 -13.92
N SER A 100 -1.50 5.93 -14.87
CA SER A 100 -1.39 5.24 -16.17
C SER A 100 -0.38 5.94 -17.08
N ALA A 101 0.05 5.27 -18.15
CA ALA A 101 1.01 5.84 -19.13
C ALA A 101 0.57 7.21 -19.66
N GLU A 102 -0.74 7.39 -19.89
CA GLU A 102 -1.34 8.64 -20.39
C GLU A 102 -1.49 9.73 -19.29
N ASN A 103 -1.69 9.33 -18.03
CA ASN A 103 -1.93 10.24 -16.90
C ASN A 103 -0.93 9.98 -15.78
N ARG A 104 0.34 10.18 -16.09
CA ARG A 104 1.43 9.96 -15.13
C ARG A 104 1.38 11.02 -14.02
N VAL A 105 1.46 10.58 -12.77
CA VAL A 105 1.49 11.46 -11.60
C VAL A 105 2.72 11.13 -10.76
N TYR A 106 3.49 12.15 -10.41
CA TYR A 106 4.68 12.02 -9.59
C TYR A 106 4.41 12.57 -8.20
N SER A 107 4.76 11.82 -7.16
CA SER A 107 4.82 12.35 -5.80
C SER A 107 6.24 12.79 -5.51
N VAL A 108 6.42 14.06 -5.14
CA VAL A 108 7.72 14.67 -4.86
C VAL A 108 7.80 15.19 -3.44
N VAL A 109 9.00 15.20 -2.87
CA VAL A 109 9.32 15.86 -1.60
C VAL A 109 10.34 16.97 -1.85
N PHE A 110 10.01 18.19 -1.47
CA PHE A 110 10.90 19.34 -1.64
C PHE A 110 12.08 19.27 -0.68
N LYS A 111 13.28 19.61 -1.17
CA LYS A 111 14.51 19.61 -0.37
C LYS A 111 14.42 20.67 0.72
N GLY A 112 14.55 20.26 1.98
CA GLY A 112 14.41 21.13 3.14
C GLY A 112 13.02 21.14 3.78
N TYR A 113 12.03 20.50 3.13
CA TYR A 113 10.68 20.32 3.66
C TYR A 113 10.36 18.82 3.74
N ASN A 114 9.38 18.45 4.58
CA ASN A 114 8.88 17.07 4.67
C ASN A 114 7.48 16.95 4.03
N THR A 115 7.10 17.92 3.20
CA THR A 115 5.82 17.95 2.51
C THR A 115 5.92 17.16 1.21
N THR A 116 4.95 16.27 1.01
CA THR A 116 4.77 15.53 -0.25
C THR A 116 3.73 16.24 -1.11
N GLU A 117 4.03 16.45 -2.39
CA GLU A 117 3.11 17.04 -3.35
C GLU A 117 2.99 16.17 -4.60
N GLN A 118 1.80 16.13 -5.19
CA GLN A 118 1.54 15.43 -6.43
C GLN A 118 1.64 16.41 -7.60
N VAL A 119 2.56 16.13 -8.51
CA VAL A 119 2.86 16.99 -9.65
C VAL A 119 2.78 16.21 -10.95
N LYS A 120 2.39 16.91 -12.02
CA LYS A 120 2.33 16.36 -13.37
C LYS A 120 3.71 16.36 -14.04
N PRO A 121 3.92 15.62 -15.13
CA PRO A 121 5.18 15.62 -15.86
C PRO A 121 5.59 17.03 -16.32
N SER A 122 4.61 17.85 -16.71
CA SER A 122 4.81 19.25 -17.14
C SER A 122 5.30 20.18 -16.03
N GLU A 123 5.15 19.78 -14.76
CA GLU A 123 5.54 20.52 -13.57
C GLU A 123 6.87 20.02 -12.99
N LEU A 124 7.57 19.17 -13.74
CA LEU A 124 8.90 18.65 -13.42
C LEU A 124 9.93 19.11 -14.44
N LYS A 125 11.13 19.46 -13.95
CA LYS A 125 12.31 19.80 -14.74
C LYS A 125 13.54 19.12 -14.18
N SER A 126 14.52 18.84 -15.03
CA SER A 126 15.83 18.37 -14.56
C SER A 126 16.59 19.47 -13.85
N ILE A 127 17.26 19.11 -12.76
CA ILE A 127 18.18 20.00 -12.06
C ILE A 127 19.44 20.16 -12.95
N PRO A 128 19.78 21.37 -13.44
CA PRO A 128 21.03 21.55 -14.14
C PRO A 128 22.20 21.30 -13.17
N PRO A 129 23.36 20.81 -13.63
CA PRO A 129 24.52 20.51 -12.79
C PRO A 129 24.96 21.68 -11.89
N ASN A 130 24.69 22.91 -12.33
CA ASN A 130 25.06 24.15 -11.65
C ASN A 130 23.97 24.71 -10.71
N TYR A 131 22.79 24.08 -10.60
CA TYR A 131 21.66 24.62 -9.84
C TYR A 131 21.92 24.65 -8.31
N SER A 132 22.81 23.79 -7.81
CA SER A 132 23.11 23.73 -6.36
C SER A 132 23.81 24.99 -5.83
N ALA A 133 24.23 25.91 -6.70
CA ALA A 133 25.00 27.08 -6.33
C ALA A 133 24.21 28.39 -6.17
N SER A 134 22.98 28.51 -6.69
CA SER A 134 22.31 29.83 -6.82
C SER A 134 20.99 30.00 -6.09
N VAL A 135 20.38 28.94 -5.55
CA VAL A 135 19.29 29.13 -4.57
C VAL A 135 19.94 29.39 -3.22
N PRO A 136 19.64 30.51 -2.53
CA PRO A 136 20.01 30.67 -1.14
C PRO A 136 19.25 29.60 -0.37
N SER A 137 19.91 28.46 -0.22
CA SER A 137 19.67 27.57 0.90
C SER A 137 19.75 28.47 2.12
N SER A 138 18.62 28.76 2.77
CA SER A 138 18.59 29.33 4.12
C SER A 138 19.24 28.39 5.15
N SER A 139 19.94 27.35 4.72
CA SER A 139 21.04 26.72 5.43
C SER A 139 22.36 27.37 5.03
N ASN A 140 22.74 28.37 5.83
CA ASN A 140 24.11 28.87 5.98
C ASN A 140 25.14 27.75 5.70
N LYS A 141 26.04 27.97 4.74
CA LYS A 141 27.40 27.44 4.83
C LYS A 141 28.09 28.11 6.03
N ARG A 142 27.86 27.59 7.22
CA ARG A 142 28.83 27.66 8.33
C ARG A 142 29.10 26.22 8.74
N LYS A 143 30.36 25.94 9.04
CA LYS A 143 30.87 24.62 9.43
C LYS A 143 29.83 23.83 10.24
N LEU A 144 29.59 22.59 9.83
CA LEU A 144 28.73 21.61 10.51
C LEU A 144 28.96 21.74 12.02
N SER A 145 28.03 22.39 12.73
CA SER A 145 28.19 22.66 14.15
C SER A 145 27.77 21.41 14.89
N LYS A 146 28.57 21.06 15.90
CA LYS A 146 28.41 19.94 16.84
C LYS A 146 26.99 19.78 17.42
N GLN A 147 26.15 20.81 17.32
CA GLN A 147 24.73 20.82 17.73
C GLN A 147 23.78 20.03 16.81
N GLU A 148 23.98 20.02 15.48
CA GLU A 148 23.04 19.38 14.54
C GLU A 148 23.24 17.85 14.49
N GLU A 149 24.48 17.40 14.70
CA GLU A 149 24.81 15.99 14.88
C GLU A 149 24.23 15.44 16.20
N GLU A 150 24.31 16.23 17.28
CA GLU A 150 23.73 15.87 18.59
C GLU A 150 22.19 15.86 18.58
N GLU A 151 21.54 16.69 17.77
CA GLU A 151 20.08 16.70 17.62
C GLU A 151 19.58 15.54 16.75
N ARG A 152 20.33 15.17 15.70
CA ARG A 152 20.08 13.96 14.91
C ARG A 152 20.32 12.69 15.71
N GLU A 153 21.33 12.66 16.58
CA GLU A 153 21.55 11.58 17.55
C GLU A 153 20.45 11.52 18.61
N LYS A 154 20.03 12.65 19.19
CA LYS A 154 18.90 12.69 20.14
C LYS A 154 17.59 12.22 19.48
N LYS A 155 17.35 12.55 18.21
CA LYS A 155 16.15 12.12 17.46
C LYS A 155 16.20 10.64 17.08
N LYS A 156 17.38 10.10 16.71
CA LYS A 156 17.59 8.66 16.51
C LYS A 156 17.42 7.88 17.81
N LYS A 157 18.03 8.34 18.91
CA LYS A 157 17.91 7.75 20.25
C LYS A 157 16.48 7.79 20.79
N LYS A 158 15.71 8.84 20.48
CA LYS A 158 14.28 8.92 20.83
C LYS A 158 13.41 7.96 20.02
N ASN A 159 13.73 7.73 18.74
CA ASN A 159 12.98 6.80 17.89
C ASN A 159 13.33 5.33 18.24
N GLU A 160 14.59 5.05 18.50
CA GLU A 160 15.09 3.75 18.96
C GLU A 160 14.51 3.37 20.32
N LYS A 161 14.55 4.29 21.30
CA LYS A 161 13.89 4.08 22.61
C LYS A 161 12.38 3.87 22.49
N LYS A 162 11.73 4.49 21.51
CA LYS A 162 10.28 4.30 21.26
C LYS A 162 9.99 2.93 20.62
N LEU A 163 10.89 2.44 19.74
CA LEU A 163 10.81 1.11 19.16
C LEU A 163 11.06 0.02 20.20
N GLU A 164 12.03 0.22 21.09
CA GLU A 164 12.34 -0.73 22.18
C GLU A 164 11.19 -0.83 23.19
N VAL A 165 10.59 0.30 23.59
CA VAL A 165 9.41 0.30 24.47
C VAL A 165 8.21 -0.38 23.80
N ARG A 166 8.03 -0.21 22.48
CA ARG A 166 6.98 -0.91 21.72
C ARG A 166 7.26 -2.41 21.63
N ALA A 167 8.50 -2.81 21.41
CA ALA A 167 8.92 -4.20 21.36
C ALA A 167 8.79 -4.88 22.75
N ALA A 168 9.11 -4.19 23.84
CA ALA A 168 8.92 -4.68 25.20
C ALA A 168 7.43 -4.90 25.51
N LYS A 169 6.57 -3.93 25.15
CA LYS A 169 5.11 -4.09 25.25
C LYS A 169 4.58 -5.23 24.39
N ALA A 170 5.10 -5.43 23.18
CA ALA A 170 4.71 -6.55 22.33
C ALA A 170 5.12 -7.90 22.93
N LYS A 171 6.31 -8.01 23.50
CA LYS A 171 6.76 -9.23 24.21
C LYS A 171 5.90 -9.53 25.44
N GLU A 172 5.51 -8.50 26.21
CA GLU A 172 4.61 -8.66 27.35
C GLU A 172 3.21 -9.15 26.91
N GLN A 173 2.68 -8.64 25.80
CA GLN A 173 1.42 -9.10 25.23
C GLN A 173 1.49 -10.55 24.73
N ILE A 174 2.58 -10.93 24.07
CA ILE A 174 2.82 -12.32 23.64
C ILE A 174 2.92 -13.25 24.84
N ALA A 175 3.59 -12.84 25.92
CA ALA A 175 3.67 -13.62 27.15
C ALA A 175 2.28 -13.82 27.78
N LYS A 176 1.44 -12.76 27.84
CA LYS A 176 0.06 -12.83 28.33
C LYS A 176 -0.81 -13.77 27.49
N GLN A 177 -0.68 -13.71 26.16
CA GLN A 177 -1.35 -14.65 25.26
C GLN A 177 -0.88 -16.09 25.48
N ALA A 178 0.43 -16.31 25.62
CA ALA A 178 0.98 -17.64 25.89
C ALA A 178 0.49 -18.21 27.25
N THR A 179 0.39 -17.38 28.29
CA THR A 179 -0.21 -17.80 29.56
C THR A 179 -1.70 -18.11 29.43
N TRP A 180 -2.45 -17.36 28.63
CA TRP A 180 -3.86 -17.63 28.37
C TRP A 180 -4.05 -18.93 27.59
N GLN A 181 -3.22 -19.18 26.56
CA GLN A 181 -3.21 -20.44 25.81
C GLN A 181 -2.82 -21.66 26.68
N LYS A 182 -1.98 -21.47 27.69
CA LYS A 182 -1.69 -22.54 28.68
C LYS A 182 -2.89 -22.80 29.60
N PHE A 183 -3.67 -21.77 29.93
CA PHE A 183 -4.90 -21.91 30.71
C PHE A 183 -6.00 -22.64 29.92
N THR A 184 -6.19 -22.29 28.64
CA THR A 184 -7.17 -22.97 27.76
C THR A 184 -6.84 -24.45 27.56
N LYS A 185 -5.59 -24.80 27.23
CA LYS A 185 -5.17 -26.20 27.08
C LYS A 185 -5.33 -27.01 28.38
N LYS A 186 -5.13 -26.37 29.54
CA LYS A 186 -5.31 -27.01 30.85
C LYS A 186 -6.79 -27.20 31.20
N SER A 187 -7.68 -26.30 30.76
CA SER A 187 -9.12 -26.46 30.95
C SER A 187 -9.72 -27.52 30.02
N GLU A 188 -9.26 -27.62 28.77
CA GLU A 188 -9.64 -28.71 27.85
C GLU A 188 -9.28 -30.08 28.42
N LYS A 189 -8.07 -30.24 28.97
CA LYS A 189 -7.64 -31.51 29.60
C LYS A 189 -8.43 -31.87 30.86
N LYS A 190 -9.10 -30.90 31.50
CA LYS A 190 -10.01 -31.11 32.64
C LYS A 190 -11.49 -31.18 32.24
N GLY A 191 -11.81 -31.14 30.94
CA GLY A 191 -13.19 -31.21 30.44
C GLY A 191 -14.04 -29.95 30.70
N VAL A 192 -13.41 -28.82 31.07
CA VAL A 192 -14.10 -27.55 31.32
C VAL A 192 -13.98 -26.66 30.09
N HIS A 193 -15.08 -26.48 29.37
CA HIS A 193 -15.13 -25.68 28.15
C HIS A 193 -15.24 -24.18 28.47
N ILE A 194 -14.24 -23.38 28.08
CA ILE A 194 -14.25 -21.92 28.23
C ILE A 194 -15.02 -21.30 27.06
N ALA A 195 -16.10 -20.56 27.37
CA ALA A 195 -16.92 -19.86 26.40
C ALA A 195 -16.07 -18.87 25.58
N GLY A 196 -16.15 -18.96 24.24
CA GLY A 196 -15.42 -18.12 23.29
C GLY A 196 -14.21 -18.77 22.60
N VAL A 197 -13.64 -19.86 23.14
CA VAL A 197 -12.48 -20.55 22.53
C VAL A 197 -12.90 -21.73 21.64
N ALA A 198 -13.94 -22.46 22.03
CA ALA A 198 -14.39 -23.68 21.33
C ALA A 198 -15.24 -23.41 20.07
N GLY A 199 -15.41 -22.16 19.63
CA GLY A 199 -16.18 -21.80 18.42
C GLY A 199 -17.69 -22.08 18.47
N THR A 200 -18.18 -22.76 19.50
CA THR A 200 -19.61 -22.94 19.77
C THR A 200 -20.15 -21.67 20.43
N SER A 201 -20.61 -20.73 19.61
CA SER A 201 -21.31 -19.53 20.10
C SER A 201 -22.58 -19.94 20.85
N ILE A 202 -22.77 -19.37 22.04
CA ILE A 202 -23.99 -19.49 22.87
C ILE A 202 -25.25 -18.98 22.13
N PHE A 203 -25.06 -18.27 21.02
CA PHE A 203 -26.11 -17.73 20.16
C PHE A 203 -26.10 -18.35 18.76
N LYS A 204 -25.41 -19.48 18.53
CA LYS A 204 -25.41 -20.13 17.22
C LYS A 204 -26.84 -20.59 16.88
N THR A 205 -27.36 -20.09 15.77
CA THR A 205 -28.69 -20.48 15.26
C THR A 205 -28.68 -21.99 14.97
N PRO A 206 -29.59 -22.78 15.57
CA PRO A 206 -29.72 -24.19 15.22
C PRO A 206 -30.18 -24.30 13.76
N ASP A 207 -29.77 -25.36 13.06
CA ASP A 207 -30.02 -25.59 11.61
C ASP A 207 -31.50 -25.86 11.25
N ASN A 208 -32.42 -25.61 12.20
CA ASN A 208 -33.85 -25.75 12.01
C ASN A 208 -34.42 -24.38 11.59
N PRO A 209 -35.07 -24.24 10.41
CA PRO A 209 -35.50 -22.96 9.86
C PRO A 209 -36.59 -22.22 10.67
N LEU A 210 -37.12 -22.80 11.75
CA LEU A 210 -38.02 -22.14 12.71
C LEU A 210 -37.40 -21.92 14.12
N GLY A 211 -36.10 -22.19 14.30
CA GLY A 211 -35.44 -22.09 15.60
C GLY A 211 -35.19 -20.64 16.05
N LYS A 212 -35.92 -20.15 17.05
CA LYS A 212 -35.60 -18.87 17.71
C LYS A 212 -34.33 -19.00 18.58
N VAL A 213 -33.43 -18.02 18.44
CA VAL A 213 -32.19 -17.93 19.21
C VAL A 213 -32.46 -17.71 20.69
N GLY A 214 -31.92 -18.56 21.54
CA GLY A 214 -31.92 -18.44 22.99
C GLY A 214 -30.65 -19.08 23.55
N VAL A 215 -30.20 -18.62 24.73
CA VAL A 215 -29.05 -19.19 25.45
C VAL A 215 -29.40 -20.64 25.80
N THR A 216 -28.96 -21.58 24.96
CA THR A 216 -29.12 -23.01 25.22
C THR A 216 -27.81 -23.55 25.80
N GLY A 217 -27.89 -24.19 26.97
CA GLY A 217 -26.74 -24.85 27.61
C GLY A 217 -26.71 -24.87 29.14
N SER A 218 -27.39 -23.95 29.84
CA SER A 218 -27.32 -23.87 31.31
C SER A 218 -28.46 -24.58 32.06
N GLY A 219 -29.31 -25.35 31.38
CA GLY A 219 -30.42 -26.10 32.01
C GLY A 219 -31.51 -25.26 32.68
N LYS A 220 -31.47 -23.92 32.56
CA LYS A 220 -32.53 -23.01 33.02
C LYS A 220 -33.27 -22.49 31.79
N GLY A 221 -34.58 -22.71 31.73
CA GLY A 221 -35.44 -22.19 30.67
C GLY A 221 -35.47 -20.66 30.63
N MET A 222 -35.91 -20.11 29.50
CA MET A 222 -36.03 -18.68 29.22
C MET A 222 -36.86 -17.98 30.31
N THR A 223 -36.32 -16.95 30.97
CA THR A 223 -37.10 -16.12 31.91
C THR A 223 -38.10 -15.29 31.13
N ALA A 224 -39.39 -15.41 31.44
CA ALA A 224 -40.44 -14.64 30.78
C ALA A 224 -40.22 -13.13 31.00
N VAL A 225 -40.37 -12.35 29.95
CA VAL A 225 -40.28 -10.89 30.02
C VAL A 225 -41.45 -10.39 30.86
N VAL A 226 -41.18 -9.93 32.07
CA VAL A 226 -42.15 -9.21 32.89
C VAL A 226 -42.23 -7.79 32.35
N THR A 227 -43.33 -7.46 31.66
CA THR A 227 -43.60 -6.11 31.19
C THR A 227 -43.79 -5.21 32.41
N PRO A 228 -42.97 -4.15 32.62
CA PRO A 228 -43.14 -3.26 33.76
C PRO A 228 -44.51 -2.55 33.66
N GLY A 229 -45.28 -2.61 34.75
CA GLY A 229 -46.58 -1.96 34.85
C GLY A 229 -46.46 -0.45 34.68
N LYS A 230 -47.43 0.16 34.00
CA LYS A 230 -47.51 1.60 33.75
C LYS A 230 -47.51 2.35 35.09
N HIS A 231 -46.53 3.21 35.34
CA HIS A 231 -46.50 4.06 36.52
C HIS A 231 -47.70 5.01 36.49
N LYS A 232 -48.61 4.88 37.47
CA LYS A 232 -49.66 5.88 37.71
C LYS A 232 -49.06 6.99 38.58
N PHE A 233 -48.79 8.14 38.00
CA PHE A 233 -48.52 9.35 38.77
C PHE A 233 -49.84 9.88 39.32
N ALA A 234 -49.99 9.87 40.65
CA ALA A 234 -50.98 10.71 41.30
C ALA A 234 -50.41 12.13 41.36
N ILE A 235 -51.17 13.11 40.87
CA ILE A 235 -50.88 14.52 41.09
C ILE A 235 -51.25 14.79 42.54
N THR A 236 -50.24 14.94 43.40
CA THR A 236 -50.42 15.56 44.71
C THR A 236 -50.32 17.06 44.45
N ASP A 237 -51.48 17.74 44.44
CA ASP A 237 -51.55 19.19 44.58
C ASP A 237 -51.05 19.52 45.99
N ASP A 238 -49.78 19.93 46.09
CA ASP A 238 -49.22 20.54 47.29
C ASP A 238 -49.53 22.03 47.21
N ASP A 239 -50.61 22.41 47.90
CA ASP A 239 -51.07 23.77 48.12
C ASP A 239 -50.02 24.52 48.96
N ASN A 240 -49.29 25.43 48.32
CA ASN A 240 -48.39 26.37 49.00
C ASN A 240 -48.82 27.80 48.67
N SER A 241 -49.75 28.34 49.47
CA SER A 241 -49.89 29.76 49.77
C SER A 241 -50.57 29.96 51.13
#